data_AF-A0A2W2HG49-F1
#
_entry.id   AF-A0A2W2HG49-F1
#
_cell.length_a   1.000
_cell.length_b   1.000
_cell.length_c   1.000
_cell.angle_alpha   90.00
_cell.angle_beta   90.00
_cell.angle_gamma   90.00
#
_symmetry.space_group_name_H-M   'P 1'
#
loop_
_entity.id
_entity.type
_entity.pdbx_description
1 polymer ?
#
loop_
_entity_poly.entity_id
_entity_poly.type
_entity_poly.pdbx_seq_one_letter_code
_entity_poly.pdbx_strand_id
1 'polypeptide(L)'
;MLIDEVPERAVRRAGAAIELPEGLLVLDADSGEFTRMPKPVADAEIRGLSFDGARMVLVGGRGTCLLRLADAEQRWHGVPEERYDEHADLSPDGRTVAILTCDEENAIISLLDPETGRRRDIWSDPRDGFTRV
;
A
#
# COMPACT_ATOMS: atom_id res chain seq x y z
N MET A 1 -14.63 -6.27 23.35
CA MET A 1 -14.47 -4.92 22.81
C MET A 1 -15.29 -4.86 21.54
N LEU A 2 -16.30 -4.00 21.51
CA LEU A 2 -17.05 -3.75 20.27
C LEU A 2 -16.25 -2.75 19.43
N ILE A 3 -16.23 -2.92 18.10
CA ILE A 3 -15.40 -2.09 17.23
C ILE A 3 -15.84 -0.62 17.24
N ASP A 4 -17.12 -0.36 17.53
CA ASP A 4 -17.70 0.97 17.63
C ASP A 4 -17.23 1.75 18.87
N GLU A 5 -16.73 1.05 19.90
CA GLU A 5 -16.19 1.65 21.13
C GLU A 5 -14.73 2.09 20.96
N VAL A 6 -14.06 1.66 19.89
CA VAL A 6 -12.66 2.02 19.62
C VAL A 6 -12.59 3.47 19.15
N PRO A 7 -11.77 4.34 19.76
CA PRO A 7 -11.70 5.75 19.38
C PRO A 7 -11.12 5.91 17.97
N GLU A 8 -11.56 6.92 17.25
CA GLU A 8 -10.99 7.31 15.96
C GLU A 8 -9.96 8.42 16.16
N ARG A 9 -8.72 8.20 15.70
CA ARG A 9 -7.64 9.20 15.72
C ARG A 9 -6.51 8.81 14.76
N ALA A 10 -5.75 9.79 14.33
CA ALA A 10 -4.49 9.54 13.63
C ALA A 10 -3.46 8.89 14.59
N VAL A 11 -2.58 8.07 14.01
CA VAL A 11 -1.40 7.52 14.71
C VAL A 11 -0.14 7.98 14.01
N ARG A 12 0.96 8.12 14.75
CA ARG A 12 2.26 8.40 14.12
C ARG A 12 2.88 7.14 13.54
N ARG A 13 2.68 6.02 14.24
CA ARG A 13 3.19 4.70 13.86
C ARG A 13 2.16 3.62 14.17
N ALA A 14 1.94 2.71 13.24
CA ALA A 14 1.19 1.48 13.47
C ALA A 14 2.14 0.34 13.84
N GLY A 15 1.73 -0.53 14.76
CA GLY A 15 2.35 -1.84 14.96
C GLY A 15 1.68 -2.92 14.11
N ALA A 16 0.40 -2.72 13.77
CA ALA A 16 -0.39 -3.55 12.88
C ALA A 16 -1.57 -2.73 12.35
N ALA A 17 -2.10 -3.11 11.20
CA ALA A 17 -3.32 -2.55 10.64
C ALA A 17 -4.19 -3.67 10.05
N ILE A 18 -5.50 -3.57 10.23
CA ILE A 18 -6.50 -4.48 9.68
C ILE A 18 -7.50 -3.63 8.90
N GLU A 19 -7.74 -3.99 7.65
CA GLU A 19 -8.76 -3.36 6.83
C GLU A 19 -10.16 -3.82 7.27
N LEU A 20 -11.05 -2.86 7.45
CA LEU A 20 -12.47 -3.04 7.74
C LEU A 20 -13.29 -2.44 6.59
N PRO A 21 -14.58 -2.78 6.44
CA PRO A 21 -15.44 -2.17 5.42
C PRO A 21 -15.46 -0.63 5.46
N GLU A 22 -15.45 -0.04 6.66
CA GLU A 22 -15.61 1.41 6.87
C GLU A 22 -14.31 2.15 7.22
N GLY A 23 -13.17 1.45 7.26
CA GLY A 23 -11.93 2.06 7.76
C GLY A 23 -10.85 1.06 8.12
N LEU A 24 -9.92 1.48 8.96
CA LEU A 24 -8.80 0.68 9.43
C LEU A 24 -8.87 0.53 10.94
N LEU A 25 -8.67 -0.69 11.44
CA LEU A 25 -8.30 -0.89 12.83
C LEU A 25 -6.77 -0.90 12.92
N VAL A 26 -6.20 0.03 13.67
CA VAL A 26 -4.76 0.23 13.79
C VAL A 26 -4.33 0.03 15.23
N LEU A 27 -3.29 -0.79 15.45
CA LEU A 27 -2.58 -0.84 16.72
C LEU A 27 -1.58 0.33 16.75
N ASP A 28 -1.80 1.32 17.61
CA ASP A 28 -0.84 2.40 17.81
C ASP A 28 0.43 1.85 18.45
N ALA A 29 1.56 1.95 17.74
CA ALA A 29 2.84 1.45 18.24
C ALA A 29 3.39 2.26 19.43
N ASP A 30 2.95 3.51 19.59
CA ASP A 30 3.42 4.39 20.65
C ASP A 30 2.67 4.14 21.97
N SER A 31 1.36 3.88 21.91
CA SER A 31 0.54 3.64 23.10
C SER A 31 0.22 2.17 23.38
N GLY A 32 0.32 1.29 22.37
CA GLY A 32 -0.10 -0.11 22.46
C GLY A 32 -1.62 -0.31 22.42
N GLU A 33 -2.38 0.72 22.07
CA GLU A 33 -3.84 0.68 22.03
C GLU A 33 -4.37 0.60 20.60
N PHE A 34 -5.53 -0.03 20.44
CA PHE A 34 -6.23 -0.01 19.16
C PHE A 34 -6.94 1.34 18.96
N THR A 35 -6.91 1.83 17.73
CA THR A 35 -7.67 2.98 17.26
C THR A 35 -8.23 2.73 15.87
N ARG A 36 -9.30 3.44 15.51
CA ARG A 36 -9.81 3.48 14.15
C ARG A 36 -9.17 4.63 13.38
N MET A 37 -8.86 4.37 12.12
CA MET A 37 -8.55 5.41 11.15
C MET A 37 -9.54 5.33 9.98
N PRO A 38 -9.95 6.47 9.39
CA PRO A 38 -10.71 6.47 8.16
C PRO A 38 -10.02 5.68 7.06
N LYS A 39 -10.78 5.03 6.18
CA LYS A 39 -10.21 4.45 4.97
C LYS A 39 -9.66 5.60 4.11
N PRO A 40 -8.36 5.59 3.76
CA PRO A 40 -7.73 6.72 3.07
C PRO A 40 -8.33 6.94 1.67
N VAL A 41 -8.70 5.87 0.95
CA VAL A 41 -9.36 5.90 -0.36
C VAL A 41 -10.26 4.67 -0.50
N ALA A 42 -11.50 4.84 -1.00
CA ALA A 42 -12.50 3.77 -1.10
C ALA A 42 -12.02 2.56 -1.93
N ASP A 43 -11.40 2.83 -3.09
CA ASP A 43 -11.01 1.81 -4.08
C ASP A 43 -9.53 1.42 -4.00
N ALA A 44 -8.88 1.65 -2.85
CA ALA A 44 -7.49 1.25 -2.62
C ALA A 44 -7.44 0.11 -1.59
N GLU A 45 -6.65 -0.92 -1.90
CA GLU A 45 -6.35 -2.05 -1.03
C GLU A 45 -5.05 -1.80 -0.28
N ILE A 46 -5.01 -2.17 1.00
CA ILE A 46 -3.76 -2.16 1.77
C ILE A 46 -2.89 -3.32 1.34
N ARG A 47 -1.62 -3.03 1.04
CA ARG A 47 -0.62 -4.06 0.73
C ARG A 47 0.44 -4.26 1.81
N GLY A 48 0.76 -3.21 2.57
CA GLY A 48 1.80 -3.33 3.58
C GLY A 48 1.98 -2.11 4.47
N LEU A 49 2.82 -2.27 5.48
CA LEU A 49 3.24 -1.25 6.42
C LEU A 49 4.77 -1.10 6.33
N SER A 50 5.27 0.12 6.42
CA SER A 50 6.72 0.34 6.56
C SER A 50 7.23 -0.28 7.85
N PHE A 51 8.50 -0.67 7.87
CA PHE A 51 9.11 -1.28 9.05
C PHE A 51 9.05 -0.39 10.32
N ASP A 52 9.17 0.92 10.14
CA ASP A 52 9.04 1.91 11.23
C ASP A 52 7.58 2.21 11.62
N GLY A 53 6.62 1.60 10.93
CA GLY A 53 5.19 1.76 11.15
C GLY A 53 4.62 3.10 10.71
N ALA A 54 5.41 4.02 10.17
CA ALA A 54 4.98 5.40 9.90
C ALA A 54 4.20 5.56 8.59
N ARG A 55 4.31 4.58 7.67
CA ARG A 55 3.73 4.64 6.33
C ARG A 55 3.01 3.34 5.98
N MET A 56 1.96 3.44 5.18
CA MET A 56 1.27 2.29 4.57
C MET A 56 1.39 2.35 3.05
N VAL A 57 1.51 1.18 2.43
CA VAL A 57 1.41 1.00 0.98
C VAL A 57 -0.02 0.62 0.64
N LEU A 58 -0.60 1.38 -0.30
CA LEU A 58 -1.89 1.07 -0.88
C LEU A 58 -1.71 0.84 -2.39
N VAL A 59 -2.55 -0.02 -2.96
CA VAL A 59 -2.67 -0.21 -4.41
C VAL A 59 -4.12 0.01 -4.80
N GLY A 60 -4.37 0.79 -5.83
CA GLY A 60 -5.72 1.02 -6.36
C GLY A 60 -5.68 1.47 -7.81
N GLY A 61 -6.85 1.86 -8.36
CA GLY A 61 -6.97 2.23 -9.77
C GLY A 61 -6.11 3.42 -10.25
N ARG A 62 -5.43 4.12 -9.32
CA ARG A 62 -4.50 5.23 -9.60
C ARG A 62 -3.02 4.81 -9.55
N GLY A 63 -2.73 3.53 -9.32
CA GLY A 63 -1.39 2.99 -9.12
C GLY A 63 -1.09 2.71 -7.64
N THR A 64 0.15 2.98 -7.24
CA THR A 64 0.64 2.72 -5.88
C THR A 64 0.65 4.02 -5.06
N CYS A 65 0.22 3.96 -3.80
CA CYS A 65 0.19 5.11 -2.89
C CYS A 65 1.02 4.83 -1.64
N LEU A 66 1.80 5.82 -1.21
CA LEU A 66 2.32 5.87 0.16
C LEU A 66 1.47 6.82 1.00
N LEU A 67 0.83 6.26 2.02
CA LEU A 67 0.10 6.99 3.05
C LEU A 67 1.01 7.24 4.25
N ARG A 68 1.20 8.49 4.67
CA ARG A 68 1.80 8.83 5.97
C ARG A 68 0.71 8.83 7.04
N LEU A 69 0.90 8.04 8.10
CA LEU A 69 -0.16 7.87 9.12
C LEU A 69 -0.38 9.10 9.99
N ALA A 70 0.68 9.86 10.27
CA ALA A 70 0.66 10.97 11.22
C ALA A 70 -0.34 12.08 10.86
N ASP A 71 -0.58 12.29 9.57
CA ASP A 71 -1.43 13.36 9.04
C ASP A 71 -2.22 12.96 7.80
N ALA A 72 -2.27 11.66 7.50
CA ALA A 72 -2.94 11.09 6.34
C ALA A 72 -2.48 11.66 4.98
N GLU A 73 -1.25 12.19 4.89
CA GLU A 73 -0.69 12.62 3.60
C GLU A 73 -0.62 11.43 2.64
N GLN A 74 -1.20 11.58 1.46
CA GLN A 74 -1.19 10.56 0.41
C GLN A 74 -0.30 10.98 -0.74
N ARG A 75 0.64 10.11 -1.10
CA ARG A 75 1.49 10.28 -2.27
C ARG A 75 1.23 9.17 -3.28
N TRP A 76 0.50 9.51 -4.34
CA TRP A 76 0.18 8.59 -5.42
C TRP A 76 1.27 8.60 -6.50
N HIS A 77 1.63 7.40 -6.96
CA HIS A 77 2.55 7.15 -8.05
C HIS A 77 1.81 6.40 -9.14
N GLY A 78 1.62 7.09 -10.27
CA GLY A 78 0.90 6.55 -11.41
C GLY A 78 1.59 5.35 -12.05
N VAL A 79 0.78 4.55 -12.70
CA VAL A 79 1.22 3.45 -13.58
C VAL A 79 1.22 3.96 -15.03
N PRO A 80 2.12 3.47 -15.90
CA PRO A 80 2.03 3.74 -17.34
C PRO A 80 0.65 3.33 -17.91
N GLU A 81 0.27 3.91 -19.05
CA GLU A 81 -0.99 3.58 -19.72
C GLU A 81 -1.11 2.07 -19.99
N GLU A 82 -2.34 1.54 -19.94
CA GLU A 82 -2.70 0.13 -20.19
C GLU A 82 -2.15 -0.90 -19.17
N ARG A 83 -1.51 -0.43 -18.10
CA ARG A 83 -1.04 -1.25 -16.98
C ARG A 83 -1.83 -0.95 -15.71
N TYR A 84 -1.87 -1.91 -14.80
CA TYR A 84 -2.37 -1.71 -13.44
C TYR A 84 -1.41 -2.33 -12.42
N ASP A 85 -1.25 -1.63 -11.29
CA ASP A 85 -0.51 -2.18 -10.16
C ASP A 85 -1.39 -3.21 -9.47
N GLU A 86 -0.87 -4.41 -9.25
CA GLU A 86 -1.60 -5.52 -8.63
C GLU A 86 -1.15 -5.69 -7.17
N HIS A 87 0.17 -5.72 -6.94
CA HIS A 87 0.76 -5.82 -5.61
C HIS A 87 1.91 -4.83 -5.45
N ALA A 88 2.14 -4.38 -4.22
CA ALA A 88 3.27 -3.53 -3.90
C ALA A 88 3.77 -3.84 -2.48
N ASP A 89 5.08 -3.76 -2.26
CA ASP A 89 5.67 -3.93 -0.94
C ASP A 89 6.81 -2.95 -0.70
N LEU A 90 6.93 -2.48 0.54
CA LEU A 90 7.93 -1.50 0.93
C LEU A 90 9.20 -2.20 1.39
N SER A 91 10.34 -1.79 0.86
CA SER A 91 11.63 -2.15 1.45
C SER A 91 11.69 -1.75 2.94
N PRO A 92 12.40 -2.50 3.80
CA PRO A 92 12.47 -2.18 5.23
C PRO A 92 13.03 -0.78 5.55
N ASP A 93 13.91 -0.24 4.70
CA ASP A 93 14.44 1.12 4.85
C ASP A 93 13.50 2.21 4.30
N GLY A 94 12.37 1.80 3.68
CA GLY A 94 11.35 2.66 3.12
C GLY A 94 11.79 3.47 1.90
N ARG A 95 12.95 3.16 1.30
CA ARG A 95 13.53 3.92 0.17
C ARG A 95 13.14 3.35 -1.18
N THR A 96 12.52 2.19 -1.21
CA THR A 96 12.10 1.52 -2.44
C THR A 96 10.78 0.79 -2.23
N VAL A 97 9.93 0.81 -3.24
CA VAL A 97 8.73 -0.04 -3.32
C VAL A 97 8.92 -1.01 -4.46
N ALA A 98 8.81 -2.31 -4.18
CA ALA A 98 8.69 -3.32 -5.23
C ALA A 98 7.23 -3.37 -5.65
N ILE A 99 6.95 -3.34 -6.95
CA ILE A 99 5.58 -3.34 -7.47
C ILE A 99 5.46 -4.42 -8.53
N LEU A 100 4.45 -5.27 -8.39
CA LEU A 100 3.96 -6.13 -9.46
C LEU A 100 2.92 -5.34 -10.25
N THR A 101 3.23 -5.14 -11.52
CA THR A 101 2.36 -4.48 -12.49
C THR A 101 1.99 -5.47 -13.57
N CYS A 102 0.77 -5.37 -14.05
CA CYS A 102 0.24 -6.25 -15.05
C CYS A 102 -0.43 -5.46 -16.18
N ASP A 103 -0.29 -5.96 -17.40
CA ASP A 103 -1.12 -5.58 -18.56
C ASP A 103 -1.79 -6.85 -19.13
N GLU A 104 -2.44 -6.74 -20.29
CA GLU A 104 -3.09 -7.90 -20.92
C GLU A 104 -2.10 -9.04 -21.24
N GLU A 105 -0.84 -8.71 -21.49
CA GLU A 105 0.14 -9.64 -22.06
C GLU A 105 1.27 -10.01 -21.09
N ASN A 106 1.55 -9.20 -20.06
CA ASN A 106 2.77 -9.31 -19.27
C ASN A 106 2.54 -9.10 -17.77
N ALA A 107 3.35 -9.79 -16.97
CA ALA A 107 3.62 -9.47 -15.58
C ALA A 107 5.00 -8.81 -15.48
N ILE A 108 5.09 -7.71 -14.74
CA ILE A 108 6.29 -6.87 -14.65
C ILE A 108 6.57 -6.57 -13.19
N ILE A 109 7.82 -6.76 -12.77
CA ILE A 109 8.27 -6.29 -11.47
C ILE A 109 9.09 -5.03 -11.68
N SER A 110 8.67 -3.94 -11.04
CA SER A 110 9.38 -2.68 -11.04
C SER A 110 9.84 -2.29 -9.64
N LEU A 111 10.90 -1.49 -9.58
CA LEU A 111 11.28 -0.74 -8.38
C LEU A 111 10.86 0.72 -8.54
N LEU A 112 10.18 1.24 -7.53
CA LEU A 112 9.77 2.62 -7.42
C LEU A 112 10.54 3.31 -6.30
N ASP A 113 11.13 4.46 -6.61
CA ASP A 113 11.59 5.41 -5.61
C ASP A 113 10.38 6.25 -5.14
N PRO A 114 9.93 6.11 -3.89
CA PRO A 114 8.75 6.81 -3.39
C PRO A 114 8.98 8.32 -3.21
N GLU A 115 10.22 8.78 -3.12
CA GLU A 115 10.54 10.19 -2.93
C GLU A 115 10.59 10.96 -4.25
N THR A 116 10.92 10.28 -5.36
CA THR A 116 10.98 10.91 -6.68
C THR A 116 9.85 10.46 -7.61
N GLY A 117 9.19 9.34 -7.30
CA GLY A 117 8.27 8.66 -8.21
C GLY A 117 8.95 7.96 -9.37
N ARG A 118 10.29 7.87 -9.38
CA ARG A 118 11.01 7.22 -10.46
C ARG A 118 10.79 5.72 -10.40
N ARG A 119 10.26 5.17 -11.49
CA ARG A 119 10.01 3.74 -11.67
C ARG A 119 11.03 3.13 -12.62
N ARG A 120 11.47 1.92 -12.33
CA ARG A 120 12.35 1.13 -13.20
C ARG A 120 11.93 -0.33 -13.19
N ASP A 121 11.60 -0.85 -14.35
CA ASP A 121 11.32 -2.28 -14.56
C ASP A 121 12.62 -3.08 -14.37
N ILE A 122 12.55 -4.17 -13.63
CA ILE A 122 13.71 -5.04 -13.34
C ILE A 122 13.49 -6.47 -13.81
N TRP A 123 12.25 -6.84 -14.12
CA TRP A 123 11.87 -8.15 -14.62
C TRP A 123 10.52 -8.08 -15.34
N SER A 124 10.34 -8.92 -16.34
CA SER A 124 9.09 -9.07 -17.10
C SER A 124 8.94 -10.51 -17.59
N ASP A 125 7.72 -11.02 -17.62
CA ASP A 125 7.38 -12.32 -18.18
C ASP A 125 6.02 -12.25 -18.90
N PRO A 126 5.90 -12.83 -20.11
CA PRO A 126 4.61 -12.94 -20.77
C PRO A 126 3.63 -13.77 -19.94
N ARG A 127 2.39 -13.29 -19.80
CA ARG A 127 1.30 -13.99 -19.13
C ARG A 127 0.91 -15.30 -19.82
N ASP A 128 1.25 -15.45 -21.11
CA ASP A 128 0.99 -16.64 -21.92
C ASP A 128 1.81 -17.89 -21.53
N GLY A 129 2.67 -17.80 -20.50
CA GLY A 129 3.37 -18.96 -19.92
C GLY A 129 2.51 -19.86 -19.01
N PHE A 130 1.32 -19.42 -18.62
CA PHE A 130 0.39 -20.20 -17.79
C PHE A 130 -0.79 -20.72 -18.60
N THR A 131 -0.57 -21.77 -19.40
CA THR A 131 -1.68 -22.65 -19.79
C THR A 131 -2.26 -23.23 -18.51
N ARG A 132 -3.50 -22.86 -18.18
CA ARG A 132 -4.31 -23.57 -17.19
C ARG A 132 -4.39 -25.03 -17.65
N VAL A 133 -3.71 -25.93 -16.94
CA VAL A 133 -3.80 -27.39 -17.17
C VAL A 133 -5.21 -27.87 -16.86
#